data_AF-A0AAN8I127-F1
#
_entry.id   AF-A0AAN8I127-F1
#
_cell.length_a   1.000
_cell.length_b   1.000
_cell.length_c   1.000
_cell.angle_alpha   90.00
_cell.angle_beta   90.00
_cell.angle_gamma   90.00
#
_symmetry.space_group_name_H-M   'P 1'
#
loop_
_entity.id
_entity.type
_entity.pdbx_description
1 polymer ?
#
loop_
_entity_poly.entity_id
_entity_poly.type
_entity_poly.pdbx_seq_one_letter_code
_entity_poly.pdbx_strand_id
1 'polypeptide(L)'
;MATIPATTNVTTGKFVSEPKATYSLSIENLADIVAYSPNATQPDSLVSQASLPAGSLFTPITTATEVRQKKWSTVQISQDKHVELNSALVYMNHSCRPSLEIDMDLMEVRVAKDRDLQIGDELTFFYPSTEWQMDKPFVCLCDAGSGCLGTVTGAVDIEAQKLRKWFVNEHIVKLKSAQTSEIE
;
A
#
# COMPACT_ATOMS: atom_id res chain seq x y z
N MET A 1 6.27 -59.00 16.26
CA MET A 1 7.18 -58.03 15.60
C MET A 1 6.31 -57.08 14.80
N ALA A 2 6.33 -55.82 15.20
CA ALA A 2 5.49 -54.76 14.65
C ALA A 2 5.96 -54.34 13.26
N THR A 3 5.03 -53.94 12.39
CA THR A 3 5.31 -52.95 11.36
C THR A 3 4.00 -52.28 10.95
N ILE A 4 3.89 -51.01 11.37
CA ILE A 4 2.83 -50.06 11.04
C ILE A 4 3.18 -49.47 9.66
N PRO A 5 2.28 -49.39 8.68
CA PRO A 5 2.51 -48.55 7.52
C PRO A 5 2.27 -47.08 7.93
N ALA A 6 3.32 -46.27 7.77
CA ALA A 6 3.30 -44.84 8.05
C ALA A 6 2.33 -44.11 7.10
N THR A 7 1.39 -43.40 7.71
CA THR A 7 0.54 -42.39 7.07
C THR A 7 1.41 -41.21 6.64
N THR A 8 1.44 -40.91 5.34
CA THR A 8 1.96 -39.64 4.83
C THR A 8 0.78 -38.79 4.38
N ASN A 9 0.20 -38.06 5.32
CA ASN A 9 -0.66 -36.93 4.99
C ASN A 9 0.24 -35.78 4.55
N VAL A 10 0.45 -35.65 3.24
CA VAL A 10 0.93 -34.40 2.66
C VAL A 10 -0.28 -33.48 2.54
N THR A 11 -0.59 -32.75 3.60
CA THR A 11 -1.51 -31.63 3.53
C THR A 11 -0.77 -30.48 2.85
N THR A 12 -0.80 -30.42 1.52
CA THR A 12 -0.54 -29.16 0.82
C THR A 12 -1.66 -28.21 1.19
N GLY A 13 -1.43 -27.38 2.21
CA GLY A 13 -2.25 -26.22 2.52
C GLY A 13 -2.20 -25.26 1.34
N LYS A 14 -3.07 -25.48 0.35
CA LYS A 14 -3.40 -24.48 -0.64
C LYS A 14 -4.14 -23.41 0.16
N PHE A 15 -3.49 -22.28 0.45
CA PHE A 15 -4.19 -21.06 0.85
C PHE A 15 -5.08 -20.68 -0.33
N VAL A 16 -6.30 -21.21 -0.35
CA VAL A 16 -7.35 -20.71 -1.22
C VAL A 16 -7.83 -19.43 -0.54
N SER A 17 -7.18 -18.31 -0.85
CA SER A 17 -7.72 -17.00 -0.51
C SER A 17 -9.11 -16.90 -1.13
N GLU A 18 -10.10 -16.54 -0.34
CA GLU A 18 -11.43 -16.18 -0.83
C GLU A 18 -11.28 -15.17 -1.98
N PRO A 19 -12.11 -15.22 -3.03
CA PRO A 19 -12.06 -14.23 -4.11
C PRO A 19 -12.31 -12.85 -3.51
N LYS A 20 -11.27 -12.01 -3.50
CA LYS A 20 -11.34 -10.64 -3.01
C LYS A 20 -12.35 -9.90 -3.88
N ALA A 21 -13.40 -9.35 -3.28
CA ALA A 21 -14.45 -8.65 -4.03
C ALA A 21 -13.84 -7.46 -4.79
N THR A 22 -13.76 -7.59 -6.11
CA THR A 22 -13.22 -6.56 -7.00
C THR A 22 -14.16 -5.35 -7.01
N TYR A 23 -13.63 -4.16 -6.68
CA TYR A 23 -14.39 -2.91 -6.80
C TYR A 23 -14.61 -2.57 -8.29
N SER A 24 -15.73 -1.93 -8.60
CA SER A 24 -15.94 -1.43 -9.96
C SER A 24 -14.98 -0.26 -10.24
N LEU A 25 -14.31 -0.28 -11.39
CA LEU A 25 -13.45 0.83 -11.82
C LEU A 25 -14.24 2.09 -12.18
N SER A 26 -15.58 2.05 -12.26
CA SER A 26 -16.37 3.27 -12.41
C SER A 26 -16.36 4.16 -11.15
N ILE A 27 -16.04 3.59 -9.98
CA ILE A 27 -15.85 4.34 -8.74
C ILE A 27 -14.60 5.23 -8.91
N GLU A 28 -14.68 6.49 -8.47
CA GLU A 28 -13.59 7.47 -8.57
C GLU A 28 -13.09 7.69 -10.00
N ASN A 29 -13.96 7.45 -11.00
CA ASN A 29 -13.68 7.59 -12.44
C ASN A 29 -12.41 6.85 -12.91
N LEU A 30 -12.10 5.71 -12.28
CA LEU A 30 -10.88 4.96 -12.58
C LEU A 30 -10.94 4.16 -13.90
N ALA A 31 -12.12 4.00 -14.50
CA ALA A 31 -12.38 3.10 -15.61
C ALA A 31 -11.52 3.38 -16.85
N ASP A 32 -11.18 4.65 -17.08
CA ASP A 32 -10.38 5.06 -18.26
C ASP A 32 -8.88 5.14 -17.97
N ILE A 33 -8.47 5.12 -16.69
CA ILE A 33 -7.09 5.39 -16.26
C ILE A 33 -6.45 4.25 -15.46
N VAL A 34 -7.21 3.23 -15.08
CA VAL A 34 -6.76 2.05 -14.31
C VAL A 34 -7.22 0.77 -15.00
N ALA A 35 -6.39 -0.27 -14.92
CA ALA A 35 -6.85 -1.64 -15.12
C ALA A 35 -6.39 -2.54 -13.97
N TYR A 36 -7.17 -3.58 -13.69
CA TYR A 36 -6.70 -4.70 -12.89
C TYR A 36 -5.71 -5.52 -13.72
N SER A 37 -4.52 -5.74 -13.19
CA SER A 37 -3.53 -6.62 -13.79
C SER A 37 -3.49 -7.94 -13.02
N PRO A 38 -3.69 -9.08 -13.69
CA PRO A 38 -3.47 -10.39 -13.08
C PRO A 38 -1.97 -10.57 -12.87
N ASN A 39 -1.49 -10.31 -11.66
CA ASN A 39 -0.10 -10.57 -11.31
C ASN A 39 0.07 -12.08 -11.02
N ALA A 40 1.09 -12.71 -11.62
CA ALA A 40 1.37 -14.14 -11.49
C ALA A 40 1.80 -14.57 -10.06
N THR A 41 2.11 -13.61 -9.18
CA THR A 41 2.73 -13.84 -7.86
C THR A 41 1.98 -13.22 -6.68
N GLN A 42 1.06 -12.28 -6.89
CA GLN A 42 0.14 -11.76 -5.87
C GLN A 42 -1.23 -11.53 -6.52
N PRO A 43 -2.35 -11.90 -5.89
CA PRO A 43 -3.66 -11.60 -6.45
C PRO A 43 -3.88 -10.09 -6.46
N ASP A 44 -4.18 -9.58 -7.65
CA ASP A 44 -4.76 -8.26 -7.92
C ASP A 44 -3.84 -7.06 -7.66
N SER A 45 -3.16 -6.63 -8.73
CA SER A 45 -2.46 -5.34 -8.80
C SER A 45 -3.24 -4.37 -9.70
N LEU A 46 -2.97 -3.08 -9.57
CA LEU A 46 -3.46 -2.07 -10.49
C LEU A 46 -2.34 -1.60 -11.41
N VAL A 47 -2.67 -1.36 -12.68
CA VAL A 47 -1.76 -0.74 -13.65
C VAL A 47 -2.41 0.50 -14.25
N SER A 48 -1.57 1.48 -14.60
CA SER A 48 -2.02 2.70 -15.26
C SER A 48 -2.45 2.43 -16.71
N GLN A 49 -3.57 3.01 -17.13
CA GLN A 49 -4.00 3.13 -18.52
C GLN A 49 -3.77 4.54 -19.09
N ALA A 50 -3.18 5.43 -18.29
CA ALA A 50 -2.86 6.80 -18.67
C ALA A 50 -1.37 7.13 -18.48
N SER A 51 -0.88 8.10 -19.25
CA SER A 51 0.39 8.76 -18.98
C SER A 51 0.11 10.14 -18.38
N LEU A 52 0.73 10.45 -17.24
CA LEU A 52 0.46 11.66 -16.48
C LEU A 52 1.79 12.24 -15.95
N PRO A 53 1.98 13.58 -16.00
CA PRO A 53 3.18 14.21 -15.47
C PRO A 53 3.33 14.03 -13.96
N ALA A 54 4.57 14.05 -13.48
CA ALA A 54 4.91 14.08 -12.06
C ALA A 54 4.11 15.13 -11.27
N GLY A 55 3.60 14.76 -10.10
CA GLY A 55 2.85 15.64 -9.19
C GLY A 55 1.42 15.98 -9.63
N SER A 56 0.96 15.53 -10.81
CA SER A 56 -0.41 15.74 -11.27
C SER A 56 -1.42 14.97 -10.40
N LEU A 57 -2.67 15.46 -10.37
CA LEU A 57 -3.77 14.73 -9.72
C LEU A 57 -4.04 13.45 -10.52
N PHE A 58 -4.04 12.31 -9.85
CA PHE A 58 -4.42 11.02 -10.42
C PHE A 58 -5.93 10.81 -10.27
N THR A 59 -6.44 10.83 -9.04
CA THR A 59 -7.88 10.78 -8.75
C THR A 59 -8.18 11.34 -7.34
N PRO A 60 -9.35 11.96 -7.09
CA PRO A 60 -9.80 12.26 -5.73
C PRO A 60 -10.24 10.98 -5.00
N ILE A 61 -10.11 10.98 -3.67
CA ILE A 61 -10.61 9.92 -2.79
C ILE A 61 -11.97 10.37 -2.25
N THR A 62 -13.05 9.73 -2.67
CA THR A 62 -14.42 10.20 -2.39
C THR A 62 -15.29 9.20 -1.65
N THR A 63 -14.86 7.93 -1.59
CA THR A 63 -15.64 6.84 -1.00
C THR A 63 -15.13 6.38 0.36
N ALA A 64 -14.09 7.02 0.89
CA ALA A 64 -13.46 6.62 2.14
C ALA A 64 -14.41 6.71 3.34
N THR A 65 -14.45 5.67 4.18
CA THR A 65 -15.25 5.65 5.42
C THR A 65 -14.40 5.28 6.62
N GLU A 66 -14.54 6.04 7.71
CA GLU A 66 -13.81 5.78 8.96
C GLU A 66 -14.16 4.39 9.54
N VAL A 67 -13.13 3.68 10.00
CA VAL A 67 -13.25 2.39 10.68
C VAL A 67 -12.44 2.40 11.96
N ARG A 68 -12.90 1.62 12.95
CA ARG A 68 -12.24 1.52 14.26
C ARG A 68 -11.08 0.53 14.32
N GLN A 69 -11.07 -0.44 13.41
CA GLN A 69 -10.08 -1.51 13.41
C GLN A 69 -9.16 -1.34 12.22
N LYS A 70 -7.88 -1.13 12.52
CA LYS A 70 -6.80 -1.24 11.54
C LYS A 70 -6.77 -2.65 10.96
N LYS A 71 -6.64 -2.74 9.64
CA LYS A 71 -6.48 -3.97 8.87
C LYS A 71 -5.55 -3.71 7.69
N TRP A 72 -5.12 -4.77 7.03
CA TRP A 72 -4.34 -4.67 5.79
C TRP A 72 -5.03 -3.88 4.66
N SER A 73 -6.37 -3.77 4.66
CA SER A 73 -7.16 -3.04 3.64
C SER A 73 -7.41 -1.57 3.98
N THR A 74 -7.09 -1.15 5.21
CA THR A 74 -7.40 0.17 5.70
C THR A 74 -6.19 1.09 5.60
N VAL A 75 -6.43 2.39 5.43
CA VAL A 75 -5.39 3.42 5.41
C VAL A 75 -5.50 4.30 6.65
N GLN A 76 -4.39 4.51 7.36
CA GLN A 76 -4.33 5.40 8.51
C GLN A 76 -4.43 6.88 8.09
N ILE A 77 -5.28 7.64 8.77
CA ILE A 77 -5.56 9.06 8.47
C ILE A 77 -5.28 9.99 9.66
N SER A 78 -5.09 9.44 10.86
CA SER A 78 -4.67 10.17 12.06
C SER A 78 -3.90 9.21 12.98
N GLN A 79 -3.49 9.67 14.16
CA GLN A 79 -2.83 8.82 15.15
C GLN A 79 -3.62 7.54 15.50
N ASP A 80 -4.95 7.62 15.52
CA ASP A 80 -5.85 6.61 16.05
C ASP A 80 -7.00 6.22 15.11
N LYS A 81 -7.04 6.77 13.89
CA LYS A 81 -8.11 6.53 12.92
C LYS A 81 -7.60 5.94 11.62
N HIS A 82 -8.43 5.07 11.05
CA HIS A 82 -8.25 4.48 9.74
C HIS A 82 -9.51 4.65 8.90
N VAL A 83 -9.36 4.53 7.58
CA VAL A 83 -10.46 4.47 6.62
C VAL A 83 -10.37 3.21 5.77
N GLU A 84 -11.52 2.66 5.36
CA GLU A 84 -11.60 1.82 4.17
C GLU A 84 -11.77 2.76 2.97
N LEU A 85 -10.96 2.60 1.92
CA LEU A 85 -11.07 3.45 0.72
C LEU A 85 -12.37 3.18 -0.06
N ASN A 86 -12.93 1.98 0.05
CA ASN A 86 -14.14 1.51 -0.65
C ASN A 86 -14.07 1.65 -2.18
N SER A 87 -12.86 1.55 -2.74
CA SER A 87 -12.62 1.62 -4.17
C SER A 87 -11.47 0.70 -4.58
N ALA A 88 -11.22 0.63 -5.88
CA ALA A 88 -10.11 -0.15 -6.42
C ALA A 88 -8.74 0.27 -5.83
N LEU A 89 -8.62 1.49 -5.29
CA LEU A 89 -7.39 1.99 -4.68
C LEU A 89 -6.82 1.09 -3.57
N VAL A 90 -7.65 0.25 -2.92
CA VAL A 90 -7.20 -0.76 -1.93
C VAL A 90 -6.27 -1.84 -2.52
N TYR A 91 -6.15 -1.90 -3.84
CA TYR A 91 -5.31 -2.84 -4.57
C TYR A 91 -3.96 -2.23 -5.01
N MET A 92 -3.67 -0.97 -4.65
CA MET A 92 -2.34 -0.41 -4.86
C MET A 92 -1.33 -1.10 -3.95
N ASN A 93 -0.28 -1.66 -4.55
CA ASN A 93 0.77 -2.35 -3.80
C ASN A 93 1.79 -1.39 -3.21
N HIS A 94 2.63 -1.91 -2.32
CA HIS A 94 3.75 -1.16 -1.78
C HIS A 94 4.89 -1.05 -2.80
N SER A 95 5.49 0.14 -2.90
CA SER A 95 6.84 0.30 -3.45
C SER A 95 7.67 1.31 -2.65
N CYS A 96 8.96 1.00 -2.48
CA CYS A 96 9.95 1.94 -1.94
C CYS A 96 10.36 3.02 -2.97
N ARG A 97 9.96 2.87 -4.23
CA ARG A 97 10.04 3.90 -5.29
C ARG A 97 8.66 3.98 -5.97
N PRO A 98 7.68 4.58 -5.29
CA PRO A 98 6.28 4.51 -5.69
C PRO A 98 6.01 5.25 -6.99
N SER A 99 4.91 4.90 -7.66
CA SER A 99 4.39 5.63 -8.81
C SER A 99 3.37 6.70 -8.40
N LEU A 100 2.73 6.53 -7.24
CA LEU A 100 1.71 7.42 -6.70
C LEU A 100 1.98 7.82 -5.24
N GLU A 101 1.46 8.98 -4.87
CA GLU A 101 1.42 9.53 -3.52
C GLU A 101 -0.04 9.59 -3.06
N ILE A 102 -0.32 9.07 -1.86
CA ILE A 102 -1.65 9.15 -1.23
C ILE A 102 -1.64 10.26 -0.18
N ASP A 103 -2.33 11.35 -0.48
CA ASP A 103 -2.49 12.52 0.38
C ASP A 103 -3.86 12.46 1.08
N MET A 104 -3.84 12.08 2.36
CA MET A 104 -5.02 11.96 3.21
C MET A 104 -5.47 13.31 3.78
N ASP A 105 -4.60 14.32 3.79
CA ASP A 105 -4.94 15.68 4.22
C ASP A 105 -5.83 16.36 3.16
N LEU A 106 -5.55 16.09 1.88
CA LEU A 106 -6.33 16.58 0.74
C LEU A 106 -7.37 15.58 0.21
N MET A 107 -7.32 14.33 0.65
CA MET A 107 -8.12 13.23 0.11
C MET A 107 -7.89 13.04 -1.40
N GLU A 108 -6.62 12.98 -1.82
CA GLU A 108 -6.19 12.88 -3.21
C GLU A 108 -5.15 11.76 -3.40
N VAL A 109 -5.18 11.12 -4.56
CA VAL A 109 -4.05 10.35 -5.09
C VAL A 109 -3.37 11.19 -6.17
N ARG A 110 -2.05 11.33 -6.08
CA ARG A 110 -1.23 12.11 -7.01
C ARG A 110 -0.14 11.25 -7.64
N VAL A 111 0.29 11.62 -8.84
CA VAL A 111 1.51 11.04 -9.42
C VAL A 111 2.72 11.45 -8.57
N ALA A 112 3.61 10.50 -8.30
CA ALA A 112 4.83 10.77 -7.53
C ALA A 112 5.60 11.98 -8.10
N LYS A 113 6.18 12.81 -7.23
CA LYS A 113 6.83 14.06 -7.67
C LYS A 113 8.16 13.86 -8.38
N ASP A 114 8.77 12.69 -8.25
CA ASP A 114 10.10 12.37 -8.77
C ASP A 114 10.09 11.63 -10.12
N ARG A 115 8.90 11.28 -10.65
CA ARG A 115 8.76 10.63 -11.96
C ARG A 115 7.38 10.85 -12.57
N ASP A 116 7.32 10.83 -13.90
CA ASP A 116 6.05 10.71 -14.61
C ASP A 116 5.47 9.30 -14.46
N LEU A 117 4.14 9.19 -14.57
CA LEU A 117 3.41 7.94 -14.69
C LEU A 117 3.22 7.61 -16.16
N GLN A 118 3.50 6.37 -16.56
CA GLN A 118 3.34 5.87 -17.92
C GLN A 118 2.26 4.79 -18.00
N ILE A 119 1.70 4.58 -19.19
CA ILE A 119 0.79 3.44 -19.42
C ILE A 119 1.52 2.14 -19.13
N GLY A 120 0.88 1.26 -18.36
CA GLY A 120 1.44 -0.03 -17.93
C GLY A 120 2.28 0.01 -16.66
N ASP A 121 2.60 1.20 -16.12
CA ASP A 121 3.22 1.30 -14.79
C ASP A 121 2.30 0.67 -13.73
N GLU A 122 2.86 -0.11 -12.80
CA GLU A 122 2.13 -0.57 -11.63
C GLU A 122 1.79 0.63 -10.73
N LEU A 123 0.55 0.70 -10.26
CA LEU A 123 0.09 1.71 -9.32
C LEU A 123 0.48 1.29 -7.91
N THR A 124 1.46 1.98 -7.35
CA THR A 124 2.06 1.66 -6.05
C THR A 124 2.23 2.92 -5.24
N PHE A 125 2.17 2.78 -3.92
CA PHE A 125 2.50 3.86 -3.00
C PHE A 125 3.41 3.36 -1.87
N PHE A 126 4.06 4.29 -1.18
CA PHE A 126 4.94 3.97 -0.07
C PHE A 126 4.11 3.78 1.21
N TYR A 127 3.71 2.57 1.56
CA TYR A 127 2.84 2.31 2.74
C TYR A 127 3.21 3.09 4.02
N PRO A 128 4.48 3.23 4.43
CA PRO A 128 4.83 4.05 5.60
C PRO A 128 4.52 5.55 5.47
N SER A 129 4.09 6.04 4.30
CA SER A 129 3.57 7.40 4.12
C SER A 129 2.24 7.62 4.81
N THR A 130 1.47 6.56 5.04
CA THR A 130 0.20 6.58 5.78
C THR A 130 0.33 5.80 7.08
N GLU A 131 0.99 4.64 7.07
CA GLU A 131 1.00 3.69 8.18
C GLU A 131 2.15 3.93 9.17
N TRP A 132 1.81 4.29 10.41
CA TRP A 132 2.79 4.38 11.49
C TRP A 132 3.37 3.01 11.83
N GLN A 133 2.49 2.02 11.95
CA GLN A 133 2.81 0.61 12.08
C GLN A 133 1.95 -0.13 11.07
N MET A 134 2.49 -1.16 10.42
CA MET A 134 1.68 -2.06 9.58
C MET A 134 0.82 -2.97 10.46
N ASP A 135 -0.34 -3.40 9.96
CA ASP A 135 -1.14 -4.47 10.61
C ASP A 135 -0.37 -5.79 10.55
N LYS A 136 0.23 -6.03 9.38
CA LYS A 136 1.04 -7.20 9.07
C LYS A 136 2.31 -6.75 8.37
N PRO A 137 3.46 -6.68 9.08
CA PRO A 137 4.74 -6.45 8.44
C PRO A 137 5.07 -7.53 7.40
N PHE A 138 5.81 -7.16 6.36
CA PHE A 138 6.12 -8.07 5.25
C PHE A 138 7.51 -7.83 4.65
N VAL A 139 8.06 -8.87 4.01
CA VAL A 139 9.28 -8.75 3.20
C VAL A 139 8.92 -8.07 1.89
N CYS A 140 9.62 -6.99 1.56
CA CYS A 140 9.36 -6.15 0.41
C CYS A 140 9.85 -6.80 -0.89
N LEU A 141 8.99 -6.79 -1.92
CA LEU A 141 9.27 -7.37 -3.24
C LEU A 141 9.21 -6.31 -4.37
N CYS A 142 9.32 -5.01 -4.04
CA CYS A 142 9.09 -3.91 -4.99
C CYS A 142 10.24 -3.61 -5.98
N ASP A 143 11.36 -4.34 -5.89
CA ASP A 143 12.55 -4.19 -6.74
C ASP A 143 13.10 -2.75 -6.85
N ALA A 144 12.98 -1.95 -5.80
CA ALA A 144 13.54 -0.59 -5.75
C ALA A 144 15.08 -0.54 -5.62
N GLY A 145 15.77 -1.66 -5.86
CA GLY A 145 17.22 -1.79 -5.72
C GLY A 145 17.74 -1.33 -4.36
N SER A 146 18.82 -0.52 -4.37
CA SER A 146 19.44 0.02 -3.15
C SER A 146 18.55 0.98 -2.34
N GLY A 147 17.43 1.43 -2.90
CA GLY A 147 16.44 2.25 -2.21
C GLY A 147 15.38 1.46 -1.43
N CYS A 148 15.40 0.13 -1.52
CA CYS A 148 14.42 -0.74 -0.87
C CYS A 148 14.64 -0.86 0.64
N LEU A 149 13.55 -0.86 1.42
CA LEU A 149 13.60 -1.08 2.88
C LEU A 149 13.88 -2.54 3.26
N GLY A 150 13.72 -3.49 2.34
CA GLY A 150 13.85 -4.93 2.60
C GLY A 150 12.67 -5.51 3.38
N THR A 151 12.31 -4.95 4.53
CA THR A 151 11.12 -5.30 5.31
C THR A 151 10.31 -4.04 5.61
N VAL A 152 9.00 -4.10 5.42
CA VAL A 152 8.09 -2.98 5.69
C VAL A 152 7.33 -3.25 6.98
N THR A 153 7.59 -2.46 8.02
CA THR A 153 6.96 -2.56 9.35
C THR A 153 6.10 -1.33 9.69
N GLY A 154 6.23 -0.25 8.92
CA GLY A 154 5.56 1.04 9.13
C GLY A 154 6.58 2.16 9.36
N ALA A 155 6.11 3.40 9.47
CA ALA A 155 6.99 4.55 9.66
C ALA A 155 7.75 4.54 10.99
N VAL A 156 7.24 3.84 12.02
CA VAL A 156 7.80 3.81 13.38
C VAL A 156 9.28 3.41 13.40
N ASP A 157 9.68 2.45 12.55
CA ASP A 157 11.05 1.89 12.54
C ASP A 157 11.98 2.58 11.53
N ILE A 158 11.47 3.55 10.78
CA ILE A 158 12.27 4.31 9.81
C ILE A 158 12.84 5.55 10.49
N GLU A 159 14.15 5.74 10.42
CA GLU A 159 14.81 6.96 10.91
C GLU A 159 14.21 8.21 10.26
N ALA A 160 13.97 9.25 11.07
CA ALA A 160 13.35 10.50 10.61
C ALA A 160 14.07 11.11 9.38
N GLN A 161 15.40 11.04 9.33
CA GLN A 161 16.18 11.53 8.20
C GLN A 161 15.96 10.72 6.93
N LYS A 162 15.86 9.38 7.03
CA LYS A 162 15.60 8.50 5.89
C LYS A 162 14.19 8.70 5.35
N LEU A 163 13.22 8.94 6.23
CA LEU A 163 11.81 9.12 5.87
C LEU A 163 11.57 10.33 4.95
N ARG A 164 12.44 11.36 5.00
CA ARG A 164 12.38 12.56 4.14
C ARG A 164 12.54 12.28 2.64
N LYS A 165 12.93 11.06 2.25
CA LYS A 165 13.02 10.65 0.85
C LYS A 165 11.64 10.49 0.19
N TRP A 166 10.59 10.31 0.98
CA TRP A 166 9.24 10.05 0.49
C TRP A 166 8.28 11.17 0.87
N PHE A 167 7.20 11.29 0.11
CA PHE A 167 5.99 11.94 0.61
C PHE A 167 5.49 11.18 1.85
N VAL A 168 5.12 11.93 2.89
CA VAL A 168 4.54 11.40 4.12
C VAL A 168 3.44 12.34 4.59
N ASN A 169 2.31 11.75 5.01
CA ASN A 169 1.17 12.52 5.48
C ASN A 169 1.46 13.22 6.82
N GLU A 170 0.73 14.30 7.11
CA GLU A 170 0.99 15.12 8.28
C GLU A 170 0.92 14.32 9.59
N HIS A 171 0.00 13.36 9.70
CA HIS A 171 -0.13 12.51 10.89
C HIS A 171 1.12 11.66 11.14
N ILE A 172 1.79 11.18 10.09
CA ILE A 172 3.05 10.43 10.22
C ILE A 172 4.18 11.34 10.68
N VAL A 173 4.25 12.57 10.14
CA VAL A 173 5.24 13.58 10.57
C VAL A 173 5.07 13.90 12.06
N LYS A 174 3.83 14.09 12.52
CA LYS A 174 3.50 14.34 13.93
C LYS A 174 3.93 13.17 14.82
N LEU A 175 3.60 11.93 14.44
CA LEU A 175 3.98 10.74 15.19
C LEU A 175 5.49 10.54 15.26
N LYS A 176 6.19 10.76 14.15
CA LYS A 176 7.66 10.68 14.10
C LYS A 176 8.33 11.73 14.99
N SER A 177 7.77 12.94 15.00
CA SER A 177 8.27 14.03 15.85
C SER A 177 8.08 13.70 17.33
N ALA A 178 6.88 13.23 17.73
CA ALA A 178 6.60 12.79 19.09
C ALA A 178 7.53 11.66 19.55
N GLN A 179 7.73 10.63 18.70
CA GLN A 179 8.67 9.53 18.98
C GLN A 179 10.10 10.03 19.23
N THR A 180 10.55 11.05 18.49
CA THR A 180 11.93 11.56 18.64
C THR A 180 12.09 12.36 19.92
N SER A 181 11.09 13.16 20.30
CA SER A 181 11.08 13.94 21.54
C SER A 181 11.01 13.08 22.81
N GLU A 182 10.55 11.83 22.72
CA GLU A 182 10.53 10.89 23.85
C GLU A 182 11.88 10.18 24.06
N ILE A 183 12.80 10.26 23.08
CA ILE A 183 14.13 9.61 23.11
C ILE A 183 15.22 10.56 23.61
N GLU A 184 14.96 11.88 23.59
CA GLU A 184 15.84 12.94 24.11
C GLU A 184 15.65 13.19 25.61
#